data_AF-A0A3D9ZFP6-F1
#
_entry.id   AF-A0A3D9ZFP6-F1
#
_cell.length_a   1.000
_cell.length_b   1.000
_cell.length_c   1.000
_cell.angle_alpha   90.00
_cell.angle_beta   90.00
_cell.angle_gamma   90.00
#
_symmetry.space_group_name_H-M   'P 1'
#
loop_
_entity.id
_entity.type
_entity.pdbx_description
1 polymer ?
#
loop_
_entity_poly.entity_id
_entity_poly.type
_entity_poly.pdbx_seq_one_letter_code
_entity_poly.pdbx_strand_id
1 'polypeptide(L)'
;MKALALTLRFLLELVALAALGYGGWSIPSPVWPSALLAAAYVAVGIAVWSRWVAPRAKHKLPDPQRLLPEWLVFGGATAALIATGHWPLGVAFGALAALDRVALWRLGADTDGGSISPTP
;
A
#
# COMPACT_ATOMS: atom_id res chain seq x y z
N MET A 1 -16.32 -8.54 10.13
CA MET A 1 -16.01 -8.03 8.77
C MET A 1 -14.90 -6.98 8.75
N LYS A 2 -14.98 -5.90 9.55
CA LYS A 2 -13.92 -4.86 9.61
C LYS A 2 -12.52 -5.39 9.95
N ALA A 3 -12.41 -6.26 10.96
CA ALA A 3 -11.11 -6.85 11.35
C ALA A 3 -10.43 -7.63 10.21
N LEU A 4 -11.21 -8.41 9.44
CA LEU A 4 -10.69 -9.17 8.30
C LEU A 4 -10.15 -8.23 7.20
N ALA A 5 -10.85 -7.15 6.90
CA ALA A 5 -10.38 -6.15 5.94
C ALA A 5 -9.08 -5.49 6.43
N LEU A 6 -8.96 -5.15 7.71
CA LEU A 6 -7.72 -4.60 8.27
C LEU A 6 -6.57 -5.61 8.27
N THR A 7 -6.83 -6.89 8.53
CA THR A 7 -5.81 -7.94 8.44
C THR A 7 -5.35 -8.12 6.99
N LEU A 8 -6.28 -8.19 6.04
CA LEU A 8 -5.95 -8.25 4.62
C LEU A 8 -5.12 -7.05 4.19
N ARG A 9 -5.53 -5.85 4.62
CA ARG A 9 -4.81 -4.61 4.39
C ARG A 9 -3.37 -4.69 4.87
N PHE A 10 -3.16 -5.13 6.11
CA PHE A 10 -1.82 -5.28 6.68
C PHE A 10 -0.96 -6.28 5.89
N LEU A 11 -1.54 -7.41 5.47
CA LEU A 11 -0.83 -8.38 4.62
C LEU A 11 -0.43 -7.77 3.27
N LEU A 12 -1.34 -6.99 2.65
CA LEU A 12 -1.06 -6.27 1.41
C LEU A 12 0.06 -5.23 1.60
N GLU A 13 0.11 -4.54 2.74
CA GLU A 13 1.22 -3.63 3.08
C GLU A 13 2.56 -4.35 3.12
N LEU A 14 2.63 -5.50 3.80
CA LEU A 14 3.86 -6.29 3.87
C LEU A 14 4.31 -6.79 2.49
N VAL A 15 3.36 -7.27 1.68
CA VAL A 15 3.65 -7.72 0.31
C VAL A 15 4.10 -6.54 -0.55
N ALA A 16 3.50 -5.36 -0.40
CA ALA A 16 3.90 -4.16 -1.14
C ALA A 16 5.35 -3.77 -0.84
N LEU A 17 5.73 -3.75 0.45
CA LEU A 17 7.11 -3.43 0.84
C LEU A 17 8.10 -4.46 0.33
N ALA A 18 7.77 -5.76 0.39
CA ALA A 18 8.60 -6.82 -0.17
C ALA A 18 8.77 -6.67 -1.70
N ALA A 19 7.68 -6.39 -2.42
CA ALA A 19 7.68 -6.18 -3.86
C ALA A 19 8.53 -4.95 -4.27
N LEU A 20 8.42 -3.84 -3.53
CA LEU A 20 9.22 -2.64 -3.76
C LEU A 20 10.72 -2.89 -3.53
N GLY A 21 11.07 -3.58 -2.44
CA GLY A 21 12.46 -3.95 -2.15
C GLY A 21 13.04 -4.90 -3.20
N TYR A 22 12.25 -5.91 -3.59
CA TYR A 22 12.63 -6.85 -4.65
C TYR A 22 12.78 -6.14 -6.01
N GLY A 23 11.88 -5.22 -6.33
CA GLY A 23 11.96 -4.39 -7.54
C GLY A 23 13.24 -3.57 -7.58
N GLY A 24 13.58 -2.88 -6.48
CA GLY A 24 14.83 -2.12 -6.36
C GLY A 24 16.08 -2.98 -6.49
N TRP A 25 16.07 -4.18 -5.90
CA TRP A 25 17.17 -5.15 -6.01
C TRP A 25 17.36 -5.69 -7.43
N SER A 26 16.26 -5.88 -8.16
CA SER A 26 16.23 -6.49 -9.49
C SER A 26 16.70 -5.55 -10.61
N ILE A 27 16.95 -4.27 -10.31
CA ILE A 27 17.53 -3.33 -11.28
C ILE A 27 18.99 -3.77 -11.55
N PRO A 28 19.39 -3.99 -12.82
CA PRO A 28 20.74 -4.44 -13.15
C PRO A 28 21.80 -3.45 -12.68
N SER A 29 22.51 -3.78 -11.60
CA SER A 29 23.57 -2.96 -11.03
C SER A 29 24.50 -3.79 -10.14
N PRO A 30 25.69 -3.28 -9.75
CA PRO A 30 26.52 -3.93 -8.75
C PRO A 30 25.80 -4.07 -7.40
N VAL A 31 26.26 -5.01 -6.57
CA VAL A 31 25.60 -5.40 -5.31
C VAL A 31 25.27 -4.21 -4.40
N TRP A 32 26.22 -3.29 -4.19
CA TRP A 32 26.03 -2.13 -3.32
C TRP A 32 24.94 -1.16 -3.83
N PRO A 33 24.99 -0.70 -5.09
CA PRO A 33 23.89 0.06 -5.69
C PRO A 33 22.53 -0.64 -5.64
N SER A 34 22.44 -1.95 -5.93
CA SER A 34 21.18 -2.69 -5.85
C SER A 34 20.62 -2.74 -4.43
N ALA A 35 21.48 -2.92 -3.42
CA ALA A 35 21.08 -2.87 -2.01
C ALA A 35 20.52 -1.49 -1.62
N LEU A 36 21.19 -0.42 -2.07
CA LEU A 36 20.75 0.95 -1.81
C LEU A 36 19.41 1.27 -2.50
N LEU A 37 19.21 0.81 -3.73
CA LEU A 37 17.94 0.97 -4.46
C LEU A 37 16.80 0.23 -3.77
N ALA A 38 17.02 -1.02 -3.38
CA ALA A 38 16.05 -1.80 -2.61
C ALA A 38 15.66 -1.08 -1.31
N ALA A 39 16.65 -0.64 -0.53
CA ALA A 39 16.43 0.10 0.71
C ALA A 39 15.70 1.42 0.47
N ALA A 40 16.06 2.17 -0.57
CA ALA A 40 15.43 3.44 -0.92
C ALA A 40 13.95 3.27 -1.29
N TYR A 41 13.62 2.26 -2.11
CA TYR A 41 12.24 1.99 -2.51
C TYR A 41 11.36 1.60 -1.32
N VAL A 42 11.87 0.74 -0.43
CA VAL A 42 11.20 0.37 0.82
C VAL A 42 11.02 1.59 1.73
N ALA A 43 12.07 2.40 1.91
CA ALA A 43 12.03 3.59 2.75
C ALA A 43 11.01 4.62 2.23
N VAL A 44 10.95 4.84 0.92
CA VAL A 44 9.94 5.71 0.29
C VAL A 44 8.53 5.17 0.53
N GLY A 45 8.31 3.86 0.35
CA GLY A 45 7.02 3.21 0.63
C GLY A 45 6.58 3.43 2.08
N ILE A 46 7.46 3.18 3.05
CA ILE A 46 7.21 3.40 4.48
C ILE A 46 6.93 4.88 4.77
N ALA A 47 7.71 5.80 4.21
CA ALA A 47 7.55 7.23 4.44
C ALA A 47 6.19 7.73 3.92
N VAL A 48 5.83 7.37 2.68
CA VAL A 48 4.54 7.73 2.08
C VAL A 48 3.39 7.14 2.92
N TRP A 49 3.50 5.88 3.32
CA TRP A 49 2.45 5.20 4.07
C TRP A 49 2.25 5.77 5.47
N SER A 50 3.34 5.87 6.24
CA SER A 50 3.31 6.38 7.61
C SER A 50 2.88 7.85 7.70
N ARG A 51 3.14 8.63 6.65
CA ARG A 51 2.81 10.05 6.60
C ARG A 51 1.32 10.32 6.41
N TRP A 52 0.66 9.58 5.51
CA TRP A 52 -0.67 9.91 5.00
C TRP A 52 -1.74 8.82 5.17
N VAL A 53 -1.34 7.55 5.30
CA VAL A 53 -2.27 6.40 5.27
C VAL A 53 -2.40 5.71 6.62
N ALA A 54 -1.32 5.65 7.41
CA ALA A 54 -1.30 4.93 8.68
C ALA A 54 -2.37 5.43 9.68
N PRO A 55 -2.88 4.58 10.59
CA PRO A 55 -3.87 4.97 11.60
C PRO A 55 -3.41 6.14 12.48
N ARG A 56 -2.10 6.19 12.79
CA ARG A 56 -1.44 7.27 13.55
C ARG A 56 -0.71 8.28 12.64
N ALA A 57 -1.09 8.35 11.37
CA ALA A 57 -0.48 9.27 10.43
C ALA A 57 -0.62 10.72 10.92
N LYS A 58 0.51 11.43 11.01
CA LYS A 58 0.52 12.83 11.45
C LYS A 58 -0.33 13.73 10.54
N HIS A 59 -0.42 13.41 9.24
CA HIS A 59 -1.23 14.16 8.26
C HIS A 59 -2.11 13.18 7.49
N LYS A 60 -3.03 12.55 8.21
CA LYS A 60 -4.00 11.62 7.62
C LYS A 60 -4.83 12.37 6.56
N LEU A 61 -4.82 11.87 5.32
CA LEU A 61 -5.63 12.46 4.25
C LEU A 61 -7.07 11.97 4.38
N PRO A 62 -8.07 12.84 4.19
CA PRO A 62 -9.46 12.41 4.09
C PRO A 62 -9.65 11.59 2.81
N ASP A 63 -10.62 10.69 2.82
CA ASP A 63 -11.10 10.09 1.57
C ASP A 63 -11.81 11.19 0.75
N PRO A 64 -11.56 11.33 -0.58
CA PRO A 64 -10.84 10.41 -1.47
C PRO A 64 -9.34 10.69 -1.64
N GLN A 65 -8.78 11.74 -1.03
CA GLN A 65 -7.37 12.11 -1.22
C GLN A 65 -6.39 11.03 -0.76
N ARG A 66 -6.79 10.20 0.22
CA ARG A 66 -6.03 9.02 0.66
C ARG A 66 -5.77 8.00 -0.46
N LEU A 67 -6.55 8.02 -1.54
CA LEU A 67 -6.33 7.13 -2.69
C LEU A 67 -4.98 7.36 -3.35
N LEU A 68 -4.51 8.61 -3.48
CA LEU A 68 -3.24 8.90 -4.15
C LEU A 68 -2.05 8.13 -3.56
N PRO A 69 -1.75 8.22 -2.25
CA PRO A 69 -0.63 7.48 -1.68
C PRO A 69 -0.85 5.96 -1.70
N GLU A 70 -2.10 5.49 -1.58
CA GLU A 70 -2.41 4.06 -1.71
C GLU A 70 -2.08 3.54 -3.11
N TRP A 71 -2.52 4.24 -4.16
CA TRP A 71 -2.21 3.93 -5.55
C TRP A 71 -0.72 4.03 -5.85
N LEU A 72 -0.01 4.99 -5.27
CA LEU A 72 1.43 5.10 -5.45
C LEU A 72 2.17 3.87 -4.88
N VAL A 73 1.86 3.46 -3.66
CA VAL A 73 2.57 2.36 -3.00
C VAL A 73 2.14 1.01 -3.57
N PHE A 74 0.84 0.74 -3.67
CA PHE A 74 0.34 -0.54 -4.19
C PHE A 74 0.46 -0.64 -5.71
N GLY A 75 0.26 0.45 -6.44
CA GLY A 75 0.54 0.50 -7.88
C GLY A 75 2.03 0.32 -8.17
N GLY A 76 2.90 0.97 -7.38
CA GLY A 76 4.35 0.78 -7.47
C GLY A 76 4.77 -0.67 -7.22
N ALA A 77 4.23 -1.31 -6.17
CA ALA A 77 4.46 -2.74 -5.89
C ALA A 77 3.96 -3.65 -7.03
N THR A 78 2.77 -3.37 -7.57
CA THR A 78 2.21 -4.09 -8.72
C THR A 78 3.13 -3.98 -9.93
N ALA A 79 3.56 -2.75 -10.26
CA ALA A 79 4.47 -2.49 -11.36
C ALA A 79 5.82 -3.19 -11.16
N ALA A 80 6.36 -3.19 -9.94
CA ALA A 80 7.60 -3.89 -9.61
C ALA A 80 7.50 -5.40 -9.84
N LEU A 81 6.40 -6.03 -9.41
CA LEU A 81 6.17 -7.46 -9.65
C LEU A 81 6.06 -7.78 -11.14
N ILE A 82 5.34 -6.97 -11.91
CA ILE A 82 5.20 -7.17 -13.36
C ILE A 82 6.55 -6.96 -14.06
N ALA A 83 7.27 -5.89 -13.74
CA ALA A 83 8.55 -5.55 -14.37
C ALA A 83 9.65 -6.59 -14.07
N THR A 84 9.55 -7.29 -12.94
CA THR A 84 10.47 -8.38 -12.56
C THR A 84 10.02 -9.76 -13.07
N GLY A 85 9.01 -9.83 -13.94
CA GLY A 85 8.55 -11.07 -14.58
C GLY A 85 7.48 -11.85 -13.79
N HIS A 86 7.09 -11.38 -12.60
CA HIS A 86 6.09 -12.01 -11.75
C HIS A 86 4.68 -11.49 -12.05
N TRP A 87 4.32 -11.38 -13.33
CA TRP A 87 3.06 -10.76 -13.75
C TRP A 87 1.80 -11.39 -13.12
N PRO A 88 1.67 -12.72 -12.89
CA PRO A 88 0.48 -13.27 -12.26
C PRO A 88 0.33 -12.80 -10.81
N LEU A 89 1.44 -12.69 -10.09
CA LEU A 89 1.47 -12.17 -8.71
C LEU A 89 1.14 -10.67 -8.70
N GLY A 90 1.66 -9.90 -9.66
CA GLY A 90 1.34 -8.49 -9.82
C GLY A 90 -0.16 -8.26 -10.02
N VAL A 91 -0.78 -8.99 -10.94
CA VAL A 91 -2.23 -8.90 -11.21
C VAL A 91 -3.04 -9.33 -9.98
N ALA A 92 -2.69 -10.44 -9.34
CA ALA A 92 -3.37 -10.91 -8.14
C ALA A 92 -3.27 -9.90 -6.98
N PHE A 93 -2.09 -9.35 -6.75
CA PHE A 93 -1.86 -8.33 -5.73
C PHE A 93 -2.66 -7.06 -6.00
N GLY A 94 -2.60 -6.53 -7.23
CA GLY A 94 -3.36 -5.35 -7.63
C GLY A 94 -4.87 -5.54 -7.50
N ALA A 95 -5.39 -6.71 -7.90
CA ALA A 95 -6.80 -7.06 -7.74
C ALA A 95 -7.21 -7.13 -6.26
N LEU A 96 -6.41 -7.80 -5.41
CA LEU A 96 -6.68 -7.88 -3.97
C LEU A 96 -6.65 -6.49 -3.30
N ALA A 97 -5.71 -5.64 -3.68
CA ALA A 97 -5.62 -4.26 -3.18
C ALA A 97 -6.86 -3.42 -3.57
N ALA A 98 -7.35 -3.57 -4.80
CA ALA A 98 -8.57 -2.91 -5.24
C ALA A 98 -9.81 -3.43 -4.49
N LEU A 99 -9.93 -4.74 -4.30
CA LEU A 99 -11.04 -5.36 -3.56
C LEU A 99 -11.05 -4.94 -2.09
N ASP A 100 -9.90 -4.95 -1.43
CA ASP A 100 -9.73 -4.47 -0.06
C ASP A 100 -10.17 -3.01 0.07
N ARG A 101 -9.76 -2.16 -0.87
CA ARG A 101 -10.17 -0.75 -0.90
C ARG A 101 -11.69 -0.59 -1.01
N VAL A 102 -12.33 -1.34 -1.91
CA VAL A 102 -13.79 -1.31 -2.07
C VAL A 102 -14.48 -1.81 -0.79
N ALA A 103 -13.96 -2.87 -0.16
CA ALA A 103 -14.50 -3.39 1.09
C ALA A 103 -14.42 -2.36 2.23
N LEU A 104 -13.28 -1.68 2.40
CA LEU A 104 -13.11 -0.64 3.41
C LEU A 104 -14.04 0.56 3.18
N TRP A 105 -14.21 0.98 1.93
CA TRP A 105 -15.14 2.05 1.57
C TRP A 105 -16.59 1.67 1.89
N ARG A 106 -17.01 0.45 1.57
CA ARG A 106 -18.36 -0.06 1.89
C ARG A 106 -18.64 -0.16 3.38
N LEU A 107 -17.60 -0.40 4.19
CA LEU A 107 -17.74 -0.57 5.64
C LEU A 107 -17.78 0.75 6.41
N GLY A 108 -17.68 1.91 5.75
CA GLY A 108 -17.62 3.23 6.40
C GLY A 108 -16.50 3.27 7.44
N ALA A 109 -15.38 2.60 7.16
CA ALA A 109 -14.28 2.48 8.09
C ALA A 109 -13.43 3.74 8.05
N ASP A 110 -13.95 4.80 8.66
CA ASP A 110 -13.14 5.93 9.09
C ASP A 110 -12.31 5.38 10.26
N THR A 111 -10.97 5.43 10.17
CA THR A 111 -10.07 4.82 11.18
C THR A 111 -10.20 5.43 12.58
N ASP A 112 -11.16 6.33 12.79
CA ASP A 112 -11.34 7.15 13.97
C ASP A 112 -12.58 6.75 14.80
N GLY A 113 -13.35 5.75 14.38
CA GLY A 113 -14.47 5.23 15.19
C GLY A 113 -15.60 6.22 15.47
N GLY A 114 -15.68 7.33 14.72
CA GLY A 114 -16.76 8.31 14.83
C GLY A 114 -18.01 7.83 14.12
N SER A 115 -19.11 7.70 14.85
CA SER A 115 -20.44 7.63 14.26
C SER A 115 -20.73 8.93 13.51
N ILE A 116 -21.09 8.84 12.23
CA ILE A 116 -21.74 9.94 11.54
C ILE A 116 -23.15 10.04 12.15
N SER A 117 -23.28 10.84 13.20
CA SER A 117 -24.60 11.24 13.69
C SER A 117 -25.24 12.06 12.56
N PRO A 118 -26.41 11.67 12.02
CA PRO A 118 -27.18 12.62 11.23
C PRO A 118 -27.59 13.73 12.20
N THR A 119 -27.10 14.95 11.97
CA THR A 119 -27.64 16.12 12.65
C THR A 119 -29.12 16.26 12.27
N PRO A 120 -30.00 16.58 13.24
CA PRO A 120 -31.43 16.77 13.00
C PRO A 120 -31.71 17.98 12.10
#